data_AF-A0A062TY19-F1
#
_entry.id   AF-A0A062TY19-F1
#
_cell.length_a   1.000
_cell.length_b   1.000
_cell.length_c   1.000
_cell.angle_alpha   90.00
_cell.angle_beta   90.00
_cell.angle_gamma   90.00
#
_symmetry.space_group_name_H-M   'P 1'
#
loop_
_entity.id
_entity.type
_entity.pdbx_description
1 polymer ?
#
loop_
_entity_poly.entity_id
_entity_poly.type
_entity_poly.pdbx_seq_one_letter_code
_entity_poly.pdbx_strand_id
1 'polypeptide(L)'
;ELQALSRTDLFGRYEQLLDAPPPKGLSRPLLCRIVAFETQAAERGGLGLRLRMQLRSIADENGTISPTVHLKSDARLVREWNGVSHVVDRVGNGFSYRGKTYRSLSA
;
A
#
# COMPACT_ATOMS: atom_id res chain seq x y z
N GLU A 1 -14.39 20.45 17.41
CA GLU A 1 -13.17 20.91 18.12
C GLU A 1 -12.01 21.21 17.17
N LEU A 2 -11.42 20.23 16.47
CA LEU A 2 -10.29 20.48 15.54
C LEU A 2 -10.60 21.45 14.38
N GLN A 3 -11.85 21.49 13.91
CA GLN A 3 -12.27 22.43 12.87
C GLN A 3 -12.35 23.88 13.33
N ALA A 4 -12.35 24.15 14.64
CA ALA A 4 -12.37 25.50 15.21
C ALA A 4 -10.96 26.03 15.51
N LEU A 5 -9.95 25.15 15.55
CA LEU A 5 -8.57 25.53 15.83
C LEU A 5 -7.99 26.43 14.72
N SER A 6 -7.15 27.38 15.12
CA SER A 6 -6.40 28.19 14.18
C SER A 6 -5.38 27.32 13.42
N ARG A 7 -4.87 27.83 12.29
CA ARG A 7 -3.83 27.12 11.55
C ARG A 7 -2.57 26.92 12.40
N THR A 8 -2.21 27.91 13.22
CA THR A 8 -1.06 27.85 14.13
C THR A 8 -1.22 26.76 15.18
N ASP A 9 -2.41 26.63 15.77
CA ASP A 9 -2.67 25.58 16.77
C ASP A 9 -2.59 24.18 16.16
N LEU A 10 -3.07 24.03 14.91
CA LEU A 10 -2.96 22.78 14.18
C LEU A 10 -1.51 22.43 13.83
N PHE A 11 -0.65 23.43 13.59
CA PHE A 11 0.79 23.22 13.38
C PHE A 11 1.44 22.73 14.66
N GLY A 12 1.17 23.39 15.80
CA GLY A 12 1.68 22.96 17.10
C GLY A 12 1.27 21.53 17.44
N ARG A 13 0.01 21.15 17.19
CA ARG A 13 -0.45 19.76 17.39
C ARG A 13 0.23 18.77 16.44
N TYR A 14 0.43 19.14 15.18
CA TYR A 14 1.15 18.30 14.23
C TYR A 14 2.57 18.02 14.72
N GLU A 15 3.30 19.07 15.12
CA GLU A 15 4.68 18.96 15.60
C GLU A 15 4.78 18.10 16.86
N GLN A 16 3.84 18.25 17.80
CA GLN A 16 3.78 17.45 19.02
C GLN A 16 3.50 15.96 18.77
N LEU A 17 2.72 15.63 17.73
CA LEU A 17 2.32 14.25 17.44
C LEU A 17 3.29 13.51 16.53
N LEU A 18 3.96 14.23 15.62
CA LEU A 18 4.79 13.65 14.55
C LEU A 18 6.27 13.98 14.69
N ASP A 19 6.68 14.73 15.73
CA ASP A 19 8.06 15.17 15.98
C ASP A 19 8.73 15.83 14.75
N ALA A 20 7.94 16.48 13.91
CA ALA A 20 8.37 17.10 12.67
C ALA A 20 7.48 18.29 12.30
N PRO A 21 8.01 19.31 11.61
CA PRO A 21 7.19 20.41 11.12
C PRO A 21 6.27 19.95 9.98
N PRO A 22 5.05 20.51 9.86
CA PRO A 22 4.16 20.19 8.76
C PRO A 22 4.78 20.66 7.42
N PRO A 23 4.69 19.85 6.35
CA PRO A 23 5.16 20.23 5.03
C PRO A 23 4.57 21.57 4.55
N LYS A 24 5.38 22.33 3.80
CA LYS A 24 4.92 23.58 3.18
C LYS A 24 3.78 23.27 2.19
N GLY A 25 2.74 24.10 2.19
CA GLY A 25 1.60 23.96 1.27
C GLY A 25 0.49 23.01 1.74
N LEU A 26 0.62 22.41 2.94
CA LEU A 26 -0.41 21.51 3.45
C LEU A 26 -1.73 22.25 3.71
N SER A 27 -2.80 21.81 3.04
CA SER A 27 -4.12 22.45 3.15
C SER A 27 -4.65 22.31 4.58
N ARG A 28 -5.38 23.32 5.07
CA ARG A 28 -5.98 23.26 6.41
C ARG A 28 -6.87 22.02 6.62
N PRO A 29 -7.74 21.63 5.68
CA PRO A 29 -8.56 20.42 5.84
C PRO A 29 -7.71 19.15 5.96
N LEU A 30 -6.64 19.02 5.18
CA LEU A 30 -5.75 17.87 5.29
C LEU A 30 -5.00 17.85 6.63
N LEU A 31 -4.52 19.01 7.07
CA LEU A 31 -3.85 19.14 8.37
C LEU A 31 -4.77 18.73 9.53
N CYS A 32 -6.03 19.18 9.52
CA CYS A 32 -7.02 18.75 10.50
C CYS A 32 -7.20 17.23 10.52
N ARG A 33 -7.24 16.59 9.35
CA ARG A 33 -7.40 15.13 9.24
C ARG A 33 -6.19 14.38 9.75
N ILE A 34 -4.97 14.86 9.46
CA ILE A 34 -3.74 14.26 9.98
C ILE A 34 -3.74 14.33 11.50
N VAL A 35 -3.93 15.52 12.08
CA VAL A 35 -3.96 15.69 13.54
C VAL A 35 -5.06 14.83 14.17
N ALA A 36 -6.24 14.75 13.56
CA ALA A 36 -7.32 13.89 14.04
C ALA A 36 -6.93 12.40 14.03
N PHE A 37 -6.33 11.94 12.94
CA PHE A 37 -5.88 10.56 12.78
C PHE A 37 -4.80 10.21 13.80
N GLU A 38 -3.77 11.04 13.95
CA GLU A 38 -2.67 10.78 14.89
C GLU A 38 -3.17 10.77 16.35
N THR A 39 -4.09 11.69 16.69
CA THR A 39 -4.73 11.69 18.01
C THR A 39 -5.48 10.37 18.27
N GLN A 40 -6.26 9.92 17.30
CA GLN A 40 -7.01 8.66 17.41
C GLN A 40 -6.09 7.43 17.46
N ALA A 41 -5.00 7.46 16.69
CA ALA A 41 -4.02 6.38 16.63
C ALA A 41 -3.25 6.24 17.96
N ALA A 42 -2.94 7.35 18.62
CA ALA A 42 -2.32 7.37 19.95
C ALA A 42 -3.23 6.73 21.01
N GLU A 43 -4.54 6.98 20.94
CA GLU A 43 -5.51 6.45 21.91
C GLU A 43 -5.91 4.99 21.64
N ARG A 44 -6.06 4.62 20.36
CA ARG A 44 -6.72 3.35 19.97
C ARG A 44 -5.76 2.29 19.42
N GLY A 45 -4.47 2.62 19.34
CA GLY A 45 -3.48 1.83 18.63
C GLY A 45 -3.60 2.08 17.13
N GLY A 46 -2.56 2.68 16.55
CA GLY A 46 -2.55 3.11 15.15
C GLY A 46 -2.61 1.99 14.11
N LEU A 47 -1.83 2.11 13.03
CA LEU A 47 -1.88 1.13 11.94
C LEU A 47 -1.41 -0.26 12.40
N GLY A 48 -2.20 -1.29 12.09
CA GLY A 48 -1.86 -2.67 12.39
C GLY A 48 -0.57 -3.14 11.69
N LEU A 49 0.11 -4.14 12.27
CA LEU A 49 1.42 -4.61 11.80
C LEU A 49 1.44 -4.96 10.31
N ARG A 50 0.44 -5.69 9.82
CA ARG A 50 0.32 -6.08 8.42
C ARG A 50 0.28 -4.87 7.48
N LEU A 51 -0.53 -3.87 7.83
CA LEU A 51 -0.68 -2.65 7.04
C LEU A 51 0.61 -1.82 7.07
N ARG A 52 1.29 -1.73 8.22
CA ARG A 52 2.60 -1.06 8.31
C ARG A 52 3.65 -1.73 7.43
N MET A 53 3.69 -3.06 7.39
CA MET A 53 4.61 -3.81 6.54
C MET A 53 4.31 -3.59 5.06
N GLN A 54 3.03 -3.58 4.68
CA GLN A 54 2.62 -3.27 3.31
C GLN A 54 3.04 -1.85 2.92
N LEU A 55 2.75 -0.84 3.75
CA LEU A 55 3.14 0.54 3.47
C LEU A 55 4.66 0.71 3.35
N ARG A 56 5.45 0.00 4.16
CA ARG A 56 6.91 -0.01 4.06
C ARG A 56 7.40 -0.63 2.75
N SER A 57 6.87 -1.79 2.36
CA SER A 57 7.21 -2.42 1.07
C SER A 57 6.84 -1.52 -0.11
N ILE A 58 5.70 -0.83 -0.07
CA ILE A 58 5.30 0.15 -1.11
C ILE A 58 6.28 1.34 -1.18
N ALA A 59 6.82 1.78 -0.05
CA ALA A 59 7.77 2.90 0.01
C ALA A 59 9.20 2.50 -0.41
N ASP A 60 9.60 1.26 -0.11
CA ASP A 60 10.93 0.72 -0.43
C ASP A 60 11.02 0.24 -1.88
N GLU A 61 9.93 -0.30 -2.44
CA GLU A 61 9.81 -0.58 -3.87
C GLU A 61 9.62 0.76 -4.61
N ASN A 62 10.28 0.94 -5.76
CA ASN A 62 10.09 2.12 -6.64
C ASN A 62 8.67 2.16 -7.24
N GLY A 63 7.64 2.30 -6.39
CA GLY A 63 6.26 2.60 -6.75
C GLY A 63 5.48 1.52 -7.50
N THR A 64 5.99 0.29 -7.63
CA THR A 64 5.25 -0.76 -8.33
C THR A 64 4.54 -1.67 -7.35
N ILE A 65 3.43 -1.18 -6.80
CA ILE A 65 2.47 -2.06 -6.12
C ILE A 65 1.99 -3.06 -7.16
N SER A 66 2.54 -4.28 -7.15
CA SER A 66 2.00 -5.34 -8.00
C SER A 66 0.63 -5.68 -7.40
N PRO A 67 -0.49 -5.36 -8.07
CA PRO A 67 -1.79 -5.69 -7.54
C PRO A 67 -1.80 -7.18 -7.26
N THR A 68 -2.29 -7.58 -6.09
CA THR A 68 -2.53 -9.00 -5.82
C THR A 68 -3.66 -9.42 -6.75
N VAL A 69 -3.32 -9.84 -7.96
CA VAL A 69 -4.28 -10.37 -8.92
C VAL A 69 -4.70 -11.72 -8.36
N HIS A 70 -5.87 -11.76 -7.73
CA HIS A 70 -6.55 -13.00 -7.44
C HIS A 70 -6.95 -13.64 -8.77
N LEU A 71 -6.05 -14.44 -9.32
CA LEU A 71 -6.32 -15.24 -10.50
C LEU A 71 -7.51 -16.15 -10.18
N LYS A 72 -8.48 -16.28 -11.11
CA LYS A 72 -9.49 -17.33 -11.00
C LYS A 72 -8.82 -18.69 -11.18
N SER A 73 -9.41 -19.74 -10.63
CA SER A 73 -8.87 -21.12 -10.69
C SER A 73 -8.65 -21.63 -12.12
N ASP A 74 -9.35 -21.05 -13.10
CA ASP A 74 -9.30 -21.33 -14.53
C ASP A 74 -8.56 -20.25 -15.35
N ALA A 75 -7.86 -19.33 -14.69
CA ALA A 75 -7.19 -18.24 -15.38
C ALA A 75 -6.01 -18.72 -16.23
N ARG A 76 -5.96 -18.22 -17.47
CA ARG A 76 -4.83 -18.36 -18.39
C ARG A 76 -4.10 -17.02 -18.51
N LEU A 77 -2.83 -16.99 -18.17
CA LEU A 77 -1.95 -15.84 -18.40
C LEU A 77 -1.24 -16.02 -19.73
N VAL A 78 -1.28 -14.98 -20.57
CA VAL A 78 -0.56 -14.94 -21.84
C VAL A 78 0.34 -13.72 -21.85
N ARG A 79 1.62 -13.91 -22.16
CA ARG A 79 2.59 -12.82 -22.31
C ARG A 79 3.50 -13.08 -23.48
N GLU A 80 3.73 -12.08 -24.31
CA GLU A 80 4.80 -12.11 -25.30
C GLU A 80 6.10 -11.63 -24.69
N TRP A 81 7.18 -12.39 -24.89
CA TRP A 81 8.53 -12.01 -24.50
C TRP A 81 9.55 -12.53 -25.50
N ASN A 82 10.42 -11.63 -25.98
CA ASN A 82 11.42 -11.93 -27.00
C ASN A 82 10.85 -12.65 -28.25
N GLY A 83 9.67 -12.21 -28.72
CA GLY A 83 8.96 -12.80 -29.86
C GLY A 83 8.32 -14.16 -29.59
N VAL A 84 8.33 -14.64 -28.33
CA VAL A 84 7.72 -15.91 -27.94
C VAL A 84 6.48 -15.64 -27.10
N SER A 85 5.36 -16.27 -27.46
CA SER A 85 4.16 -16.29 -26.62
C SER A 85 4.31 -17.32 -25.50
N HIS A 86 4.31 -16.84 -24.26
CA HIS A 86 4.32 -17.63 -23.04
C HIS A 86 2.88 -17.75 -22.53
N VAL A 87 2.36 -18.99 -22.54
CA VAL A 87 1.02 -19.31 -22.02
C VAL A 87 1.18 -20.09 -20.72
N VAL A 88 0.60 -19.59 -19.65
CA VAL A 88 0.61 -20.20 -18.32
C VAL A 88 -0.83 -20.43 -17.87
N ASP A 89 -1.17 -21.67 -17.55
CA ASP A 89 -2.48 -22.05 -17.04
C ASP A 89 -2.45 -22.20 -15.53
N ARG A 90 -3.46 -21.66 -14.82
CA ARG A 90 -3.64 -21.99 -13.41
C ARG A 90 -4.22 -23.40 -13.28
N VAL A 91 -3.58 -24.21 -12.42
CA VAL A 91 -3.99 -25.59 -12.12
C VAL A 91 -3.98 -25.79 -10.62
N GLY A 92 -5.15 -26.04 -10.02
CA GLY A 92 -5.30 -26.23 -8.58
C GLY A 92 -4.60 -25.11 -7.78
N ASN A 93 -3.56 -25.49 -7.04
CA ASN A 93 -2.74 -24.59 -6.22
C ASN A 93 -1.42 -24.16 -6.88
N GLY A 94 -1.27 -24.32 -8.20
CA GLY A 94 -0.05 -23.98 -8.93
C GLY A 94 -0.31 -23.54 -10.37
N PHE A 95 0.74 -23.64 -11.19
CA PHE A 95 0.76 -23.13 -12.57
C PHE A 95 1.36 -24.16 -13.52
N SER A 96 0.76 -24.36 -14.70
CA SER A 96 1.31 -25.19 -15.77
C SER A 96 1.92 -24.31 -16.84
N TYR A 97 3.18 -24.56 -17.19
CA TYR A 97 3.91 -23.85 -18.22
C TYR A 97 4.80 -24.82 -18.99
N ARG A 98 4.64 -24.88 -20.32
CA ARG A 98 5.37 -25.80 -21.21
C ARG A 98 5.36 -27.26 -20.72
N GLY A 99 4.22 -27.72 -20.22
CA GLY A 99 4.01 -29.09 -19.75
C GLY A 99 4.60 -29.39 -18.36
N LYS A 100 5.15 -28.40 -17.66
CA LYS A 100 5.67 -28.55 -16.29
C LYS A 100 4.82 -27.76 -15.30
N THR A 101 4.66 -28.29 -14.09
CA THR A 101 3.89 -27.65 -13.02
C THR A 101 4.82 -26.95 -12.02
N TYR A 102 4.49 -25.72 -11.67
CA TYR A 102 5.24 -24.84 -10.77
C TYR A 102 4.37 -24.41 -9.59
N ARG A 103 4.99 -24.18 -8.43
CA ARG A 103 4.30 -23.73 -7.21
C ARG A 103 3.98 -22.23 -7.22
N SER A 104 4.70 -21.44 -8.00
CA SER A 104 4.48 -20.00 -8.17
C SER A 104 4.83 -19.54 -9.59
N LEU A 105 4.46 -18.31 -9.94
CA LEU A 105 4.83 -17.68 -11.22
C LEU A 105 6.31 -17.23 -11.27
N SER A 106 7.05 -17.38 -10.17
CA SER A 106 8.45 -16.96 -10.02
C SER A 106 9.41 -18.13 -9.77
N ALA A 107 8.90 -19.36 -9.79
CA ALA A 107 9.65 -20.58 -9.48
C ALA A 107 10.52 -21.07 -10.64
#